data_AF-A0A935LNN6-F1
#
_entry.id   AF-A0A935LNN6-F1
#
_cell.length_a   1.000
_cell.length_b   1.000
_cell.length_c   1.000
_cell.angle_alpha   90.00
_cell.angle_beta   90.00
_cell.angle_gamma   90.00
#
_symmetry.space_group_name_H-M   'P 1'
#
loop_
_entity.id
_entity.type
_entity.pdbx_description
1 polymer ?
#
loop_
_entity_poly.entity_id
_entity_poly.type
_entity_poly.pdbx_seq_one_letter_code
_entity_poly.pdbx_strand_id
1 'polypeptide(L)'
;MRIKIPIALEVASPCSAQEPFGTYAGPVLEARDQRSPKGLNDVRKERLFRELHLLLHAGVDPRSVLDLLLKAQKDEAARHIVASVREGVMRGQLLSSAMEQAGAFTEYEVQSIRIGEESGRLPPVCLQLAEHHADRIKLVRMVR
;
A
#
# COMPACT_ATOMS: atom_id res chain seq x y z
N MET A 1 -67.80 2.46 -16.39
CA MET A 1 -67.05 3.72 -16.54
C MET A 1 -65.55 3.37 -16.55
N ARG A 2 -64.82 3.69 -17.63
CA ARG A 2 -63.33 3.68 -17.71
C ARG A 2 -62.79 4.66 -16.64
N ILE A 3 -61.57 4.57 -16.08
CA ILE A 3 -60.21 4.52 -16.67
C ILE A 3 -59.28 3.87 -15.58
N LYS A 4 -58.42 2.85 -15.78
CA LYS A 4 -57.08 2.81 -16.44
C LYS A 4 -56.22 4.04 -16.05
N ILE A 5 -55.03 4.01 -15.45
CA ILE A 5 -53.79 3.21 -15.58
C ILE A 5 -52.86 3.53 -14.36
N PRO A 6 -51.87 2.67 -14.02
CA PRO A 6 -51.08 2.71 -12.79
C PRO A 6 -49.76 3.49 -12.94
N ILE A 7 -49.07 3.76 -11.82
CA ILE A 7 -47.64 4.11 -11.82
C ILE A 7 -46.94 3.26 -10.76
N ALA A 8 -46.03 2.42 -11.23
CA ALA A 8 -45.08 1.67 -10.43
C ALA A 8 -44.03 2.61 -9.83
N LEU A 9 -43.67 2.39 -8.56
CA LEU A 9 -42.27 2.45 -8.19
C LEU A 9 -41.98 1.34 -7.19
N GLU A 10 -41.49 0.25 -7.76
CA GLU A 10 -40.83 -0.85 -7.09
C GLU A 10 -39.46 -0.36 -6.62
N VAL A 11 -39.19 -0.47 -5.32
CA VAL A 11 -37.87 -0.86 -4.81
C VAL A 11 -38.09 -1.44 -3.42
N ALA A 12 -38.41 -2.73 -3.39
CA ALA A 12 -38.05 -3.57 -2.26
C ALA A 12 -36.58 -3.96 -2.45
N SER A 13 -35.75 -3.68 -1.43
CA SER A 13 -34.56 -4.47 -1.15
C SER A 13 -34.42 -4.60 0.37
N PRO A 14 -34.71 -5.77 0.95
CA PRO A 14 -34.19 -6.13 2.25
C PRO A 14 -32.78 -6.75 2.09
N CYS A 15 -32.07 -6.87 3.21
CA CYS A 15 -31.06 -7.89 3.46
C CYS A 15 -29.56 -7.55 3.20
N SER A 16 -28.80 -7.74 4.28
CA SER A 16 -27.48 -8.39 4.37
C SER A 16 -26.34 -7.94 3.47
N ALA A 17 -25.31 -7.34 4.07
CA ALA A 17 -24.03 -8.01 4.32
C ALA A 17 -22.98 -6.98 4.76
N GLN A 18 -22.44 -7.18 5.95
CA GLN A 18 -21.11 -6.71 6.29
C GLN A 18 -20.17 -7.52 5.38
N GLU A 19 -19.85 -7.01 4.20
CA GLU A 19 -18.87 -7.66 3.31
C GLU A 19 -17.49 -7.55 3.99
N PRO A 20 -16.85 -8.66 4.42
CA PRO A 20 -15.41 -8.62 4.69
C PRO A 20 -14.78 -8.28 3.35
N PHE A 21 -13.99 -7.20 3.31
CA PHE A 21 -13.35 -6.72 2.08
C PHE A 21 -12.84 -7.90 1.26
N GLY A 22 -13.59 -8.19 0.20
CA GLY A 22 -13.45 -9.40 -0.58
C GLY A 22 -12.06 -9.48 -1.19
N THR A 23 -11.62 -10.72 -1.38
CA THR A 23 -10.58 -11.15 -2.31
C THR A 23 -10.36 -10.13 -3.43
N TYR A 24 -9.25 -9.39 -3.35
CA TYR A 24 -8.73 -8.65 -4.49
C TYR A 24 -8.27 -9.67 -5.54
N ALA A 25 -9.23 -10.19 -6.32
CA ALA A 25 -8.98 -10.84 -7.60
C ALA A 25 -8.70 -9.76 -8.66
N GLY A 26 -7.68 -8.93 -8.40
CA GLY A 26 -7.03 -8.20 -9.48
C GLY A 26 -6.27 -9.21 -10.36
N PRO A 27 -5.95 -8.86 -11.63
CA PRO A 27 -5.06 -9.70 -12.41
C PRO A 27 -3.80 -9.94 -11.56
N VAL A 28 -3.45 -11.21 -11.39
CA VAL A 28 -2.25 -11.62 -10.71
C VAL A 28 -1.11 -10.87 -11.41
N LEU A 29 -0.59 -9.82 -10.76
CA LEU A 29 0.63 -9.14 -11.17
C LEU A 29 1.77 -10.10 -10.81
N GLU A 30 1.82 -11.17 -11.59
CA GLU A 30 2.67 -12.34 -11.41
C GLU A 30 4.09 -11.93 -11.77
N ALA A 31 4.87 -11.60 -10.73
CA ALA A 31 6.26 -12.03 -10.56
C ALA A 31 7.22 -11.91 -11.76
N ARG A 32 7.30 -10.74 -12.43
CA ARG A 32 8.29 -10.55 -13.52
C ARG A 32 9.49 -9.66 -13.22
N ASP A 33 9.54 -8.94 -12.10
CA ASP A 33 10.81 -8.36 -11.65
C ASP A 33 10.88 -8.16 -10.12
N GLN A 34 11.45 -9.15 -9.43
CA GLN A 34 11.61 -9.14 -7.98
C GLN A 34 12.98 -8.61 -7.52
N ARG A 35 13.84 -8.12 -8.43
CA ARG A 35 15.19 -7.68 -8.07
C ARG A 35 15.33 -6.17 -8.15
N SER A 36 15.14 -5.52 -7.01
CA SER A 36 15.53 -4.11 -6.86
C SER A 36 17.07 -4.00 -7.02
N PRO A 37 17.58 -3.27 -8.04
CA PRO A 37 18.99 -3.32 -8.44
C PRO A 37 19.94 -2.64 -7.45
N LYS A 38 19.41 -1.85 -6.50
CA LYS A 38 20.09 -1.26 -5.34
C LYS A 38 19.10 -1.19 -4.16
N GLY A 39 18.71 -2.35 -3.64
CA GLY A 39 17.52 -2.46 -2.79
C GLY A 39 17.76 -2.47 -1.28
N LEU A 40 16.84 -1.85 -0.55
CA LEU A 40 16.57 -2.15 0.86
C LEU A 40 16.34 -3.67 1.03
N ASN A 41 16.91 -4.29 2.06
CA ASN A 41 16.67 -5.72 2.31
C ASN A 41 15.22 -6.00 2.74
N ASP A 42 14.76 -7.25 2.61
CA ASP A 42 13.37 -7.62 2.97
C ASP A 42 13.02 -7.26 4.43
N VAL A 43 13.98 -7.37 5.36
CA VAL A 43 13.79 -6.99 6.78
C VAL A 43 13.51 -5.49 6.95
N ARG A 44 14.18 -4.65 6.16
CA ARG A 44 13.99 -3.19 6.21
C ARG A 44 12.70 -2.80 5.50
N LYS A 45 12.36 -3.46 4.39
CA LYS A 45 11.08 -3.22 3.69
C LYS A 45 9.89 -3.61 4.56
N GLU A 46 9.94 -4.78 5.18
CA GLU A 46 8.93 -5.24 6.14
C GLU A 46 8.68 -4.18 7.23
N ARG A 47 9.74 -3.72 7.89
CA ARG A 47 9.67 -2.71 8.93
C ARG A 47 9.10 -1.40 8.42
N LEU A 48 9.61 -0.90 7.28
CA LEU A 48 9.17 0.36 6.69
C LEU A 48 7.67 0.35 6.40
N PHE A 49 7.17 -0.71 5.73
CA PHE A 49 5.75 -0.82 5.41
C PHE A 49 4.88 -1.03 6.65
N ARG A 50 5.39 -1.74 7.68
CA ARG A 50 4.67 -1.88 8.95
C ARG A 50 4.55 -0.55 9.70
N GLU A 51 5.62 0.22 9.78
CA GLU A 51 5.61 1.54 10.42
C GLU A 51 4.72 2.52 9.65
N LEU A 52 4.78 2.51 8.31
CA LEU A 52 3.89 3.28 7.44
C LEU A 52 2.43 2.92 7.68
N HIS A 53 2.09 1.62 7.73
CA HIS A 53 0.76 1.15 8.08
C HIS A 53 0.29 1.69 9.44
N LEU A 54 1.09 1.51 10.49
CA LEU A 54 0.72 1.89 11.85
C LEU A 54 0.39 3.38 11.96
N LEU A 55 1.24 4.22 11.39
CA LEU A 55 1.08 5.67 11.47
C LEU A 55 -0.09 6.17 10.61
N LEU A 56 -0.23 5.66 9.38
CA LEU A 56 -1.36 6.02 8.52
C LEU A 56 -2.70 5.51 9.09
N HIS A 57 -2.71 4.31 9.68
CA HIS A 57 -3.90 3.76 10.34
C HIS A 57 -4.29 4.59 11.57
N ALA A 58 -3.31 5.18 12.28
CA ALA A 58 -3.54 6.12 13.37
C ALA A 58 -4.02 7.51 12.90
N GLY A 59 -4.19 7.73 11.59
CA GLY A 59 -4.65 8.99 11.01
C GLY A 59 -3.58 10.07 10.92
N VAL A 60 -2.30 9.71 11.06
CA VAL A 60 -1.19 10.65 10.87
C VAL A 60 -1.08 11.00 9.39
N ASP A 61 -0.87 12.28 9.07
CA ASP A 61 -0.76 12.71 7.68
C ASP A 61 0.49 12.12 7.01
N PRO A 62 0.42 11.75 5.71
CA PRO A 62 1.53 11.09 5.02
C PRO A 62 2.87 11.82 5.06
N ARG A 63 2.87 13.16 5.15
CA ARG A 63 4.11 13.96 5.20
C ARG A 63 4.78 13.79 6.56
N SER A 64 4.02 13.93 7.64
CA SER A 64 4.51 13.67 9.00
C SER A 64 4.94 12.22 9.19
N VAL A 65 4.25 11.25 8.58
CA VAL A 65 4.68 9.86 8.61
C VAL A 65 6.08 9.70 8.01
N LEU A 66 6.34 10.28 6.84
CA LEU A 66 7.66 10.21 6.19
C LEU A 66 8.75 10.92 7.00
N ASP A 67 8.43 12.03 7.69
CA ASP A 67 9.33 12.69 8.65
C ASP A 67 9.71 11.77 9.82
N LEU A 68 8.73 11.07 10.39
CA LEU A 68 8.94 10.14 11.50
C LEU A 68 9.76 8.92 11.06
N LEU A 69 9.44 8.35 9.90
CA LEU A 69 10.17 7.22 9.32
C LEU A 69 11.62 7.58 9.04
N LEU A 70 11.88 8.79 8.53
CA LEU A 70 13.24 9.26 8.27
C LEU A 70 14.07 9.36 9.58
N LYS A 71 13.47 9.92 10.64
CA LYS A 71 14.11 10.04 11.96
C LYS A 71 14.39 8.69 12.61
N ALA A 72 13.56 7.69 12.34
CA ALA A 72 13.73 6.33 12.85
C ALA A 72 14.87 5.56 12.17
N GLN A 73 15.30 5.96 10.96
CA GLN A 73 16.35 5.24 10.24
C GLN A 73 17.73 5.41 10.88
N LYS A 74 18.36 4.28 11.24
CA LYS A 74 19.75 4.22 11.71
C LYS A 74 20.76 3.96 10.61
N ASP A 75 20.33 3.34 9.51
CA ASP A 75 21.17 3.01 8.36
C ASP A 75 21.19 4.16 7.36
N GLU A 76 22.37 4.55 6.91
CA GLU A 76 22.56 5.71 6.03
C GLU A 76 21.92 5.48 4.65
N ALA A 77 22.06 4.29 4.06
CA ALA A 77 21.45 3.97 2.78
C ALA A 77 19.91 4.01 2.86
N ALA A 78 19.33 3.41 3.92
CA ALA A 78 17.89 3.49 4.16
C ALA A 78 17.42 4.92 4.40
N ARG A 79 18.19 5.71 5.15
CA ARG A 79 17.91 7.13 5.39
C ARG A 79 17.87 7.91 4.08
N HIS A 80 18.83 7.70 3.17
CA HIS A 80 18.82 8.35 1.86
C HIS A 80 17.61 7.98 1.01
N ILE A 81 17.19 6.71 1.03
CA ILE A 81 16.02 6.24 0.30
C ILE A 81 14.74 6.90 0.85
N VAL A 82 14.53 6.86 2.17
CA VAL A 82 13.36 7.49 2.80
C VAL A 82 13.38 9.00 2.61
N ALA A 83 14.55 9.64 2.68
CA ALA A 83 14.69 11.08 2.41
C ALA A 83 14.29 11.41 0.96
N SER A 84 14.73 10.62 -0.02
CA SER A 84 14.36 10.82 -1.42
C SER A 84 12.84 10.73 -1.63
N VAL A 85 12.20 9.70 -1.07
CA VAL A 85 10.75 9.52 -1.13
C VAL A 85 10.02 10.71 -0.48
N ARG A 86 10.46 11.10 0.72
CA ARG A 86 9.90 12.24 1.46
C ARG A 86 9.97 13.52 0.65
N GLU A 87 11.14 13.84 0.09
CA GLU A 87 11.33 15.05 -0.72
C GLU A 87 10.41 15.07 -1.95
N GLY A 88 10.20 13.92 -2.59
CA GLY A 88 9.21 13.79 -3.67
C GLY A 88 7.80 14.16 -3.23
N VAL A 89 7.34 13.56 -2.12
CA VAL A 89 5.99 13.80 -1.57
C VAL A 89 5.82 15.25 -1.08
N MET A 90 6.87 15.86 -0.50
CA MET A 90 6.84 17.27 -0.10
C MET A 90 6.70 18.21 -1.30
N ARG A 91 7.24 17.84 -2.47
CA ARG A 91 7.04 18.57 -3.73
C ARG A 91 5.68 18.31 -4.40
N GLY A 92 4.81 17.51 -3.76
CA GLY A 92 3.48 17.19 -4.28
C GLY A 92 3.44 16.02 -5.25
N GLN A 93 4.51 15.22 -5.34
CA GLN A 93 4.44 13.95 -6.07
C GLN A 93 3.58 12.94 -5.29
N LEU A 94 2.97 12.00 -6.00
CA LEU A 94 2.40 10.80 -5.41
C LEU A 94 3.50 9.99 -4.71
N LEU A 95 3.14 9.31 -3.62
CA LEU A 95 4.03 8.43 -2.86
C LEU A 95 4.59 7.33 -3.77
N SER A 96 3.76 6.70 -4.60
CA SER A 96 4.18 5.69 -5.57
C SER A 96 5.23 6.21 -6.55
N SER A 97 5.04 7.42 -7.10
CA SER A 97 6.02 8.06 -7.99
C SER A 97 7.32 8.39 -7.28
N ALA A 98 7.27 8.84 -6.03
CA ALA A 98 8.45 9.13 -5.23
C ALA A 98 9.22 7.84 -4.88
N MET A 99 8.52 6.74 -4.60
CA MET A 99 9.11 5.40 -4.40
C MET A 99 9.77 4.87 -5.68
N GLU A 100 9.12 5.03 -6.82
CA GLU A 100 9.66 4.66 -8.14
C GLU A 100 10.98 5.39 -8.43
N GLN A 101 11.04 6.70 -8.22
CA GLN A 101 12.24 7.52 -8.39
C GLN A 101 13.36 7.16 -7.41
N ALA A 102 13.03 6.70 -6.19
CA ALA A 102 14.01 6.27 -5.21
C ALA A 102 14.73 4.97 -5.61
N GLY A 103 14.19 4.17 -6.55
CA GLY A 103 14.85 3.01 -7.14
C GLY A 103 15.10 1.82 -6.19
N ALA A 104 14.59 1.88 -4.96
CA ALA A 104 14.78 0.86 -3.92
C ALA A 104 13.61 -0.12 -3.76
N PHE A 105 12.52 0.13 -4.49
CA PHE A 105 11.28 -0.62 -4.41
C PHE A 105 11.08 -1.45 -5.69
N THR A 106 10.40 -2.60 -5.54
CA THR A 106 10.03 -3.42 -6.72
C THR A 106 8.84 -2.78 -7.43
N GLU A 107 8.63 -3.14 -8.71
CA GLU A 107 7.46 -2.68 -9.45
C GLU A 107 6.16 -3.05 -8.74
N TYR A 108 6.09 -4.28 -8.20
CA TYR A 108 4.96 -4.74 -7.40
C TYR A 108 4.67 -3.83 -6.20
N GLU A 109 5.70 -3.46 -5.43
CA GLU A 109 5.56 -2.55 -4.28
C GLU A 109 5.05 -1.17 -4.72
N VAL A 110 5.61 -0.61 -5.81
CA VAL A 110 5.22 0.69 -6.35
C VAL A 110 3.76 0.69 -6.84
N GLN A 111 3.36 -0.32 -7.61
CA GLN A 111 2.00 -0.43 -8.12
C GLN A 111 0.98 -0.67 -7.01
N SER A 112 1.34 -1.46 -6.00
CA SER A 112 0.49 -1.67 -4.82
C SER A 112 0.20 -0.35 -4.11
N ILE A 113 1.25 0.45 -3.86
CA ILE A 113 1.10 1.78 -3.26
C ILE A 113 0.27 2.70 -4.13
N ARG A 114 0.47 2.70 -5.46
CA ARG A 114 -0.33 3.49 -6.40
C ARG A 114 -1.83 3.18 -6.29
N ILE A 115 -2.19 1.91 -6.28
CA ILE A 115 -3.58 1.46 -6.07
C ILE A 115 -4.09 1.90 -4.69
N GLY A 116 -3.25 1.80 -3.66
CA GLY A 116 -3.57 2.27 -2.31
C GLY A 116 -3.83 3.78 -2.24
N GLU A 117 -3.08 4.59 -2.98
CA GLU A 117 -3.26 6.04 -3.09
C GLU A 117 -4.57 6.38 -3.80
N GLU A 118 -4.79 5.81 -4.99
CA GLU A 118 -5.95 6.09 -5.85
C GLU A 118 -7.27 5.67 -5.18
N SER A 119 -7.25 4.56 -4.43
CA SER A 119 -8.43 4.06 -3.71
C SER A 119 -8.61 4.69 -2.32
N GLY A 120 -7.65 5.47 -1.83
CA GLY A 120 -7.63 5.97 -0.45
C GLY A 120 -7.45 4.87 0.60
N ARG A 121 -6.91 3.71 0.21
CA ARG A 121 -6.72 2.52 1.06
C ARG A 121 -5.25 2.20 1.30
N LEU A 122 -4.41 3.23 1.47
CA LEU A 122 -2.99 3.06 1.80
C LEU A 122 -2.73 2.19 3.04
N PRO A 123 -3.44 2.34 4.19
CA PRO A 123 -3.14 1.54 5.37
C PRO A 123 -3.20 0.02 5.16
N PRO A 124 -4.30 -0.58 4.65
CA PRO A 124 -4.34 -2.02 4.41
C PRO A 124 -3.32 -2.48 3.36
N VAL A 125 -3.06 -1.68 2.32
CA VAL A 125 -2.02 -2.01 1.32
C VAL A 125 -0.64 -2.10 1.96
N CYS A 126 -0.28 -1.15 2.84
CA CYS A 126 0.99 -1.17 3.55
C CYS A 126 1.12 -2.40 4.47
N LEU A 127 0.02 -2.81 5.10
CA LEU A 127 0.01 -4.03 5.93
C LEU A 127 0.28 -5.27 5.08
N GLN A 128 -0.36 -5.40 3.92
CA GLN A 128 -0.15 -6.53 3.01
C GLN A 128 1.30 -6.58 2.49
N LEU A 129 1.89 -5.44 2.16
CA LEU A 129 3.31 -5.38 1.77
C LEU A 129 4.24 -5.77 2.93
N ALA A 130 3.93 -5.34 4.16
CA ALA A 130 4.68 -5.77 5.33
C ALA A 130 4.60 -7.30 5.54
N GLU A 131 3.41 -7.88 5.43
CA GLU A 131 3.20 -9.33 5.53
C GLU A 131 3.92 -10.09 4.42
N HIS A 132 3.88 -9.59 3.18
CA HIS A 132 4.62 -10.16 2.05
C HIS A 132 6.12 -10.28 2.35
N HIS A 133 6.76 -9.22 2.84
CA HIS A 133 8.18 -9.29 3.20
C HIS A 133 8.43 -10.13 4.45
N ALA A 134 7.53 -10.14 5.43
CA ALA A 134 7.63 -11.00 6.61
C ALA A 134 7.65 -12.48 6.21
N ASP A 135 6.79 -12.90 5.29
CA ASP A 135 6.73 -14.27 4.81
C ASP A 135 7.96 -14.64 3.99
N ARG A 136 8.47 -13.73 3.15
CA ARG A 136 9.76 -13.91 2.47
C ARG A 136 10.92 -14.11 3.44
N ILE A 137 10.99 -13.33 4.51
CA ILE A 137 12.02 -13.47 5.54
C ILE A 137 11.93 -14.86 6.20
N LYS A 138 10.72 -15.34 6.51
CA LYS A 138 10.51 -16.68 7.09
C LYS A 138 10.97 -17.77 6.14
N LEU A 139 10.57 -17.70 4.86
CA LEU A 139 10.95 -18.67 3.84
C LEU A 139 12.48 -18.76 3.69
N VAL A 140 13.17 -17.62 3.60
CA VAL A 140 14.64 -17.58 3.49
C VAL A 140 15.34 -18.14 4.74
N ARG A 141 14.73 -17.96 5.92
CA ARG A 141 15.27 -18.51 7.18
C ARG A 141 15.08 -20.01 7.32
N MET A 142 14.02 -20.59 6.73
CA MET A 142 13.74 -22.03 6.79
C MET A 142 14.62 -22.85 5.83
N VAL A 143 15.14 -22.23 4.78
CA VAL A 143 15.97 -22.89 3.75
C VAL A 143 17.46 -22.89 4.13
N ARG A 144 17.86 -22.22 5.23
CA ARG A 144 19.23 -22.19 5.75
C ARG A 144 19.38 -23.10 6.95
#